data_AF-A0A0R2DDM3-F1
#
_entry.id   AF-A0A0R2DDM3-F1
#
_cell.length_a   1.000
_cell.length_b   1.000
_cell.length_c   1.000
_cell.angle_alpha   90.00
_cell.angle_beta   90.00
_cell.angle_gamma   90.00
#
_symmetry.space_group_name_H-M   'P 1'
#
loop_
_entity.id
_entity.type
_entity.pdbx_description
1 polymer ?
#
loop_
_entity_poly.entity_id
_entity_poly.type
_entity_poly.pdbx_seq_one_letter_code
_entity_poly.pdbx_strand_id
1 'polypeptide(L)'
;MSDDKDSGDQVHRTPDSDTPLTEEQCEMIDQFLEIREAYRLIVKHMENSLQTSLNHYQEQRLFYHDISDLGHFRRSYFTTVGYFLQESIETSYRLEIWDRHSHRKLSFTLDELEQADECEVKKGTAVETLNYGKFGYRLRRTFEIRHHHLYWLKTQFYIAGKPVPLVDGLMMLERDLEEHTLWLKGSILHIKDFT
;
A
#
# COMPACT_ATOMS: atom_id res chain seq x y z
N MET A 1 -4.75 49.70 -28.39
CA MET A 1 -4.06 50.21 -27.19
C MET A 1 -4.52 49.33 -26.05
N SER A 2 -4.01 48.11 -25.95
CA SER A 2 -2.65 47.76 -25.48
C SER A 2 -2.54 48.12 -24.00
N ASP A 3 -2.77 47.13 -23.14
CA ASP A 3 -1.71 46.36 -22.43
C ASP A 3 -1.47 47.08 -21.08
N ASP A 4 -1.42 46.46 -19.90
CA ASP A 4 -0.80 45.20 -19.58
C ASP A 4 -1.44 44.54 -18.34
N LYS A 5 -1.32 43.22 -18.32
CA LYS A 5 -1.45 42.34 -17.16
C LYS A 5 -0.26 42.56 -16.23
N ASP A 6 -0.47 42.55 -14.92
CA ASP A 6 0.62 42.21 -13.99
C ASP A 6 0.26 40.97 -13.21
N SER A 7 1.03 39.93 -13.49
CA SER A 7 0.94 38.58 -12.96
C SER A 7 1.85 38.50 -11.74
N GLY A 8 1.27 38.43 -10.55
CA GLY A 8 2.01 38.11 -9.32
C GLY A 8 2.34 36.61 -9.27
N ASP A 9 3.29 36.20 -10.10
CA ASP A 9 3.89 34.88 -10.13
C ASP A 9 4.63 34.66 -8.79
N GLN A 10 4.12 33.76 -7.94
CA GLN A 10 4.86 33.27 -6.77
C GLN A 10 5.97 32.34 -7.28
N VAL A 11 7.04 32.96 -7.76
CA VAL A 11 8.28 32.27 -8.07
C VAL A 11 8.79 31.64 -6.78
N HIS A 12 8.70 30.32 -6.70
CA HIS A 12 9.54 29.51 -5.82
C HIS A 12 11.00 29.89 -6.10
N ARG A 13 11.55 30.79 -5.28
CA ARG A 13 12.98 31.12 -5.32
C ARG A 13 13.73 29.88 -4.84
N THR A 14 14.28 29.12 -5.78
CA THR A 14 15.45 28.29 -5.49
C THR A 14 16.53 29.20 -4.91
N PRO A 15 17.10 28.89 -3.73
CA PRO A 15 18.17 29.70 -3.16
C PRO A 15 19.35 29.73 -4.14
N ASP A 16 19.80 30.93 -4.50
CA ASP A 16 21.05 31.12 -5.26
C ASP A 16 22.19 30.46 -4.48
N SER A 17 22.93 29.56 -5.14
CA SER A 17 23.95 28.69 -4.54
C SER A 17 25.16 29.42 -3.94
N ASP A 18 25.22 30.75 -4.08
CA ASP A 18 26.35 31.59 -3.68
C ASP A 18 26.09 32.44 -2.42
N THR A 19 24.90 32.34 -1.81
CA THR A 19 24.58 33.06 -0.57
C THR A 19 24.89 32.19 0.66
N PRO A 20 25.72 32.64 1.62
CA PRO A 20 25.94 31.93 2.87
C PRO A 20 24.62 31.73 3.64
N LEU A 21 24.51 30.60 4.35
CA LEU A 21 23.35 30.31 5.19
C LEU A 21 23.18 31.35 6.30
N THR A 22 21.93 31.72 6.59
CA THR A 22 21.59 32.55 7.74
C THR A 22 21.66 31.74 9.04
N GLU A 23 21.75 32.40 10.19
CA GLU A 23 21.74 31.75 11.51
C GLU A 23 20.48 30.91 11.72
N GLU A 24 19.31 31.43 11.34
CA GLU A 24 18.03 30.69 11.39
C GLU A 24 18.06 29.41 10.52
N GLN A 25 18.66 29.47 9.32
CA GLN A 25 18.81 28.30 8.46
C GLN A 25 19.78 27.28 9.07
N CYS A 26 20.87 27.73 9.69
CA CYS A 26 21.78 26.86 10.42
C CYS A 26 21.08 26.16 11.58
N GLU A 27 20.28 26.87 12.39
CA GLU A 27 19.51 26.28 13.48
C GLU A 27 18.49 25.24 13.00
N MET A 28 17.78 25.51 11.89
CA MET A 28 16.86 24.53 11.29
C MET A 28 17.59 23.28 10.80
N ILE A 29 18.78 23.45 10.21
CA ILE A 29 19.61 22.33 9.76
C ILE A 29 20.10 21.52 10.96
N ASP A 30 20.57 22.17 12.03
CA ASP A 30 21.03 21.48 13.24
C ASP A 30 19.90 20.66 13.87
N GLN A 31 18.69 21.23 14.01
CA GLN A 31 17.52 20.50 14.49
C GLN A 31 17.18 19.29 13.59
N PHE A 32 17.22 19.47 12.26
CA PHE A 32 17.01 18.36 11.34
C PHE A 32 18.06 17.26 11.50
N LEU A 33 19.34 17.62 11.65
CA LEU A 33 20.44 16.67 11.83
C LEU A 33 20.29 15.88 13.14
N GLU A 34 19.89 16.54 14.23
CA GLU A 34 19.62 15.90 15.52
C GLU A 34 18.45 14.91 15.42
N ILE A 35 17.33 15.32 14.83
CA ILE A 35 16.16 14.45 14.63
C ILE A 35 16.53 13.26 13.75
N ARG A 36 17.29 13.48 12.68
CA ARG A 36 17.75 12.43 11.76
C ARG A 36 18.63 11.40 12.47
N GLU A 37 19.54 11.84 13.34
CA GLU A 37 20.39 10.95 14.12
C GLU A 37 19.58 10.16 15.15
N ALA A 38 18.65 10.82 15.86
CA ALA A 38 17.73 10.15 16.77
C ALA A 38 16.88 9.09 16.06
N TYR A 39 16.32 9.42 14.89
CA TYR A 39 15.58 8.50 14.05
C TYR A 39 16.43 7.29 13.64
N ARG A 40 17.67 7.52 13.19
CA ARG A 40 18.61 6.45 12.80
C ARG A 40 18.89 5.49 13.96
N LEU A 41 19.07 6.02 15.17
CA LEU A 41 19.30 5.22 16.37
C LEU A 41 18.06 4.38 16.73
N ILE A 42 16.87 4.97 16.65
CA ILE A 42 15.60 4.27 16.90
C ILE A 42 15.40 3.14 15.88
N VAL A 43 15.55 3.41 14.58
CA VAL A 43 15.43 2.41 13.52
C VAL A 43 16.40 1.26 13.78
N LYS A 44 17.69 1.56 14.01
CA LYS A 44 18.69 0.53 14.30
C LYS A 44 18.32 -0.32 15.51
N HIS A 45 17.82 0.30 16.58
CA HIS A 45 17.39 -0.43 17.78
C HIS A 45 16.20 -1.36 17.49
N MET A 46 15.20 -0.89 16.74
CA MET A 46 14.04 -1.69 16.35
C MET A 46 14.45 -2.84 15.43
N GLU A 47 15.26 -2.59 14.40
CA GLU A 47 15.73 -3.61 13.46
C GLU A 47 16.58 -4.68 14.16
N ASN A 48 17.43 -4.28 15.12
CA ASN A 48 18.17 -5.23 15.96
C ASN A 48 17.23 -6.11 16.79
N SER A 49 16.15 -5.52 17.33
CA SER A 49 15.16 -6.23 18.15
C SER A 49 14.31 -7.19 17.29
N LEU A 50 13.97 -6.78 16.06
CA LEU A 50 13.21 -7.57 15.10
C LEU A 50 14.07 -8.57 14.32
N GLN A 51 15.40 -8.51 14.46
CA GLN A 51 16.38 -9.35 13.76
C GLN A 51 16.32 -9.23 12.22
N THR A 52 15.68 -8.20 11.69
CA THR A 52 15.60 -7.88 10.27
C THR A 52 15.25 -6.41 10.05
N SER A 53 15.44 -5.91 8.84
CA SER A 53 15.16 -4.50 8.51
C SER A 53 13.67 -4.21 8.47
N LEU A 54 13.28 -2.96 8.77
CA LEU A 54 11.88 -2.54 8.62
C LEU A 54 11.44 -2.57 7.16
N ASN A 55 12.36 -2.27 6.25
CA ASN A 55 12.13 -2.38 4.80
C ASN A 55 11.69 -3.79 4.42
N HIS A 56 12.28 -4.84 5.01
CA HIS A 56 11.88 -6.22 4.73
C HIS A 56 10.40 -6.47 5.09
N TYR A 57 9.95 -5.96 6.24
CA TYR A 57 8.54 -6.07 6.62
C TYR A 57 7.61 -5.29 5.67
N GLN A 58 8.02 -4.12 5.19
CA GLN A 58 7.27 -3.34 4.20
C GLN A 58 7.22 -4.03 2.83
N GLU A 59 8.32 -4.62 2.38
CA GLU A 59 8.40 -5.41 1.15
C GLU A 59 7.49 -6.64 1.21
N GLN A 60 7.42 -7.31 2.38
CA GLN A 60 6.48 -8.41 2.61
C GLN A 60 5.04 -7.94 2.89
N ARG A 61 4.78 -6.62 2.85
CA ARG A 61 3.45 -6.02 3.08
C ARG A 61 2.84 -6.43 4.42
N LEU A 62 3.68 -6.53 5.45
CA LEU A 62 3.28 -6.94 6.80
C LEU A 62 2.73 -5.78 7.63
N PHE A 63 2.94 -4.55 7.19
CA PHE A 63 2.24 -3.38 7.71
C PHE A 63 2.12 -2.30 6.64
N TYR A 64 1.21 -1.36 6.88
CA TYR A 64 1.05 -0.13 6.12
C TYR A 64 0.99 1.05 7.08
N HIS A 65 1.41 2.22 6.61
CA HIS A 65 1.35 3.43 7.43
C HIS A 65 -0.09 3.76 7.83
N ASP A 66 -1.03 3.64 6.90
CA ASP A 66 -2.46 3.87 7.13
C ASP A 66 -3.30 3.18 6.04
N ILE A 67 -4.60 3.47 6.04
CA ILE A 67 -5.55 2.94 5.04
C ILE A 67 -5.20 3.46 3.64
N SER A 68 -4.77 4.73 3.54
CA SER A 68 -4.44 5.39 2.28
C SER A 68 -3.22 4.74 1.62
N ASP A 69 -2.20 4.37 2.38
CA ASP A 69 -1.03 3.62 1.90
C ASP A 69 -1.43 2.25 1.29
N LEU A 70 -2.31 1.50 1.96
CA LEU A 70 -2.89 0.28 1.38
C LEU A 70 -3.71 0.57 0.11
N GLY A 71 -4.51 1.63 0.11
CA GLY A 71 -5.30 2.09 -1.03
C GLY A 71 -4.45 2.45 -2.24
N HIS A 72 -3.37 3.21 -2.04
CA HIS A 72 -2.39 3.57 -3.06
C HIS A 72 -1.69 2.34 -3.63
N PHE A 73 -1.22 1.44 -2.76
CA PHE A 73 -0.61 0.18 -3.20
C PHE A 73 -1.57 -0.61 -4.11
N ARG A 74 -2.84 -0.72 -3.73
CA ARG A 74 -3.82 -1.49 -4.52
C ARG A 74 -4.22 -0.79 -5.81
N ARG A 75 -4.41 0.52 -5.83
CA ARG A 75 -4.59 1.27 -7.07
C ARG A 75 -3.41 1.06 -8.03
N SER A 76 -2.17 1.18 -7.53
CA SER A 76 -0.96 0.96 -8.36
C SER A 76 -0.84 -0.48 -8.86
N TYR A 77 -1.24 -1.47 -8.06
CA TYR A 77 -1.31 -2.87 -8.50
C TYR A 77 -2.30 -3.04 -9.66
N PHE A 78 -3.50 -2.45 -9.56
CA PHE A 78 -4.52 -2.54 -10.60
C PHE A 78 -4.27 -1.69 -11.83
N THR A 79 -3.37 -0.70 -11.79
CA THR A 79 -2.88 -0.02 -13.00
C THR A 79 -1.76 -0.78 -13.71
N THR A 80 -1.23 -1.85 -13.11
CA THR A 80 -0.11 -2.64 -13.65
C THR A 80 -0.52 -4.08 -13.89
N VAL A 81 -0.12 -5.02 -13.00
CA VAL A 81 -0.41 -6.45 -13.14
C VAL A 81 -1.91 -6.71 -13.02
N GLY A 82 -2.59 -6.06 -12.08
CA GLY A 82 -4.01 -6.24 -11.81
C GLY A 82 -4.88 -5.90 -13.01
N TYR A 83 -4.54 -4.88 -13.81
CA TYR A 83 -5.28 -4.50 -15.02
C TYR A 83 -5.51 -5.72 -15.94
N PHE A 84 -4.43 -6.43 -16.25
CA PHE A 84 -4.51 -7.59 -17.13
C PHE A 84 -5.28 -8.76 -16.50
N LEU A 85 -5.21 -8.92 -15.18
CA LEU A 85 -5.99 -9.92 -14.46
C LEU A 85 -7.50 -9.58 -14.42
N GLN A 86 -7.86 -8.29 -14.38
CA GLN A 86 -9.26 -7.87 -14.50
C GLN A 86 -9.81 -8.26 -15.87
N GLU A 87 -9.09 -7.91 -16.94
CA GLU A 87 -9.50 -8.20 -18.32
C GLU A 87 -9.52 -9.71 -18.64
N SER A 88 -8.56 -10.48 -18.12
CA SER A 88 -8.39 -11.89 -18.53
C SER A 88 -9.22 -12.89 -17.72
N ILE A 89 -9.39 -12.61 -16.42
CA ILE A 89 -9.95 -13.59 -15.47
C ILE A 89 -10.93 -12.96 -14.46
N GLU A 90 -11.44 -11.76 -14.76
CA GLU A 90 -12.45 -11.06 -13.96
C GLU A 90 -12.00 -10.86 -12.51
N THR A 91 -10.75 -10.43 -12.34
CA THR A 91 -10.24 -10.10 -11.01
C THR A 91 -10.98 -8.88 -10.45
N SER A 92 -11.33 -8.91 -9.16
CA SER A 92 -11.96 -7.78 -8.49
C SER A 92 -11.43 -7.60 -7.08
N TYR A 93 -11.54 -6.38 -6.57
CA TYR A 93 -11.03 -5.99 -5.26
C TYR A 93 -12.14 -5.44 -4.38
N ARG A 94 -12.01 -5.70 -3.07
CA ARG A 94 -12.81 -5.07 -2.04
C ARG A 94 -12.00 -4.84 -0.76
N LEU A 95 -12.10 -3.65 -0.19
CA LEU A 95 -11.61 -3.31 1.13
C LEU A 95 -12.80 -3.13 2.08
N GLU A 96 -12.84 -3.92 3.14
CA GLU A 96 -13.81 -3.77 4.23
C GLU A 96 -13.10 -3.24 5.47
N ILE A 97 -13.62 -2.18 6.07
CA ILE A 97 -13.05 -1.57 7.28
C ILE A 97 -14.08 -1.61 8.38
N TRP A 98 -13.71 -2.17 9.52
CA TRP A 98 -14.49 -2.13 10.75
C TRP A 98 -13.80 -1.23 11.76
N ASP A 99 -14.38 -0.06 12.00
CA ASP A 99 -13.95 0.82 13.08
C ASP A 99 -14.57 0.36 14.41
N ARG A 100 -13.71 0.10 15.40
CA ARG A 100 -14.16 -0.32 16.73
C ARG A 100 -14.69 0.84 17.57
N HIS A 101 -14.32 2.09 17.28
CA HIS A 101 -14.79 3.23 18.06
C HIS A 101 -16.19 3.66 17.63
N SER A 102 -16.41 3.89 16.34
CA SER A 102 -17.73 4.27 15.82
C SER A 102 -18.66 3.08 15.56
N HIS A 103 -18.16 1.83 15.67
CA HIS A 103 -18.86 0.60 15.29
C HIS A 103 -19.34 0.57 13.83
N ARG A 104 -18.81 1.45 12.97
CA ARG A 104 -19.18 1.51 11.56
C ARG A 104 -18.40 0.45 10.77
N LYS A 105 -19.08 -0.12 9.78
CA LYS A 105 -18.47 -0.95 8.76
C LYS A 105 -18.53 -0.19 7.43
N LEU A 106 -17.37 0.05 6.84
CA LEU A 106 -17.20 0.67 5.54
C LEU A 106 -16.75 -0.41 4.55
N SER A 107 -17.14 -0.26 3.29
CA SER A 107 -16.79 -1.20 2.22
C SER A 107 -16.52 -0.40 0.96
N PHE A 108 -15.36 -0.62 0.36
CA PHE A 108 -14.90 0.06 -0.84
C PHE A 108 -14.53 -0.98 -1.89
N THR A 109 -15.05 -0.80 -3.09
CA THR A 109 -14.54 -1.46 -4.31
C THR A 109 -13.25 -0.79 -4.78
N LEU A 110 -12.65 -1.29 -5.86
CA LEU A 110 -11.46 -0.69 -6.45
C LEU A 110 -11.67 0.79 -6.82
N ASP A 111 -12.80 1.11 -7.48
CA ASP A 111 -13.11 2.46 -7.95
C ASP A 111 -13.43 3.44 -6.80
N GLU A 112 -13.72 2.90 -5.62
CA GLU A 112 -14.04 3.66 -4.40
C GLU A 112 -12.84 3.77 -3.46
N LEU A 113 -11.67 3.21 -3.81
CA LEU A 113 -10.49 3.23 -2.93
C LEU A 113 -10.01 4.64 -2.59
N GLU A 114 -10.22 5.63 -3.46
CA GLU A 114 -9.93 7.04 -3.16
C GLU A 114 -10.71 7.55 -1.95
N GLN A 115 -11.95 7.10 -1.78
CA GLN A 115 -12.78 7.49 -0.63
C GLN A 115 -12.28 6.83 0.67
N ALA A 116 -11.53 5.73 0.57
CA ALA A 116 -10.92 5.10 1.73
C ALA A 116 -9.76 5.94 2.29
N ASP A 117 -9.15 6.82 1.49
CA ASP A 117 -8.04 7.69 1.93
C ASP A 117 -8.49 8.69 3.03
N GLU A 118 -9.78 9.03 3.06
CA GLU A 118 -10.39 9.93 4.06
C GLU A 118 -10.76 9.21 5.37
N CYS A 119 -10.53 7.90 5.47
CA CYS A 119 -10.93 7.12 6.63
C CYS A 119 -9.93 7.26 7.79
N GLU A 120 -10.27 8.06 8.79
CA GLU A 120 -9.47 8.19 10.02
C GLU A 120 -9.81 7.12 11.08
N VAL A 121 -9.50 5.85 10.81
CA VAL A 121 -9.76 4.77 11.78
C VAL A 121 -8.56 4.56 12.72
N LYS A 122 -8.72 4.87 14.01
CA LYS A 122 -7.66 4.69 15.03
C LYS A 122 -7.47 3.25 15.47
N LYS A 123 -8.57 2.50 15.57
CA LYS A 123 -8.58 1.13 16.10
C LYS A 123 -9.66 0.31 15.42
N GLY A 124 -9.30 -0.82 14.86
CA GLY A 124 -10.21 -1.50 13.96
C GLY A 124 -9.67 -2.78 13.35
N THR A 125 -10.35 -3.21 12.29
CA THR A 125 -9.91 -4.32 11.45
C THR A 125 -10.16 -3.95 10.01
N ALA A 126 -9.14 -4.05 9.17
CA ALA A 126 -9.30 -3.96 7.72
C ALA A 126 -9.22 -5.36 7.13
N VAL A 127 -10.04 -5.64 6.13
CA VAL A 127 -9.98 -6.87 5.36
C VAL A 127 -10.01 -6.53 3.89
N GLU A 128 -8.91 -6.82 3.20
CA GLU A 128 -8.92 -6.79 1.75
C GLU A 128 -9.33 -8.17 1.22
N THR A 129 -9.97 -8.14 0.05
CA THR A 129 -10.37 -9.33 -0.68
C THR A 129 -10.05 -9.14 -2.16
N LEU A 130 -9.21 -10.02 -2.70
CA LEU A 130 -9.06 -10.21 -4.14
C LEU A 130 -9.90 -11.43 -4.54
N ASN A 131 -10.78 -11.25 -5.52
CA ASN A 131 -11.48 -12.38 -6.15
C ASN A 131 -10.92 -12.56 -7.55
N TYR A 132 -10.64 -13.80 -7.93
CA TYR A 132 -10.28 -14.19 -9.29
C TYR A 132 -11.49 -14.87 -9.90
N GLY A 133 -12.39 -14.07 -10.50
CA GLY A 133 -13.76 -14.44 -10.82
C GLY A 133 -13.88 -15.72 -11.64
N LYS A 134 -13.13 -15.81 -12.74
CA LYS A 134 -13.15 -16.93 -13.67
C LYS A 134 -12.77 -18.27 -13.02
N PHE A 135 -11.93 -18.26 -12.00
CA PHE A 135 -11.47 -19.46 -11.30
C PHE A 135 -12.27 -19.75 -10.02
N GLY A 136 -13.16 -18.84 -9.60
CA GLY A 136 -13.87 -18.97 -8.33
C GLY A 136 -12.93 -18.95 -7.12
N TYR A 137 -11.77 -18.31 -7.25
CA TYR A 137 -10.78 -18.18 -6.19
C TYR A 137 -10.93 -16.86 -5.45
N ARG A 138 -10.59 -16.86 -4.18
CA ARG A 138 -10.61 -15.66 -3.34
C ARG A 138 -9.45 -15.66 -2.36
N LEU A 139 -8.67 -14.59 -2.37
CA LEU A 139 -7.65 -14.30 -1.38
C LEU A 139 -8.15 -13.21 -0.44
N ARG A 140 -8.03 -13.42 0.87
CA ARG A 140 -8.32 -12.39 1.89
C ARG A 140 -7.10 -12.12 2.74
N ARG A 141 -6.74 -10.86 2.92
CA ARG A 141 -5.72 -10.44 3.90
C ARG A 141 -6.42 -9.60 4.99
N THR A 142 -6.17 -9.96 6.24
CA THR A 142 -6.76 -9.29 7.40
C THR A 142 -5.67 -8.50 8.11
N PHE A 143 -5.98 -7.27 8.46
CA PHE A 143 -5.12 -6.36 9.19
C PHE A 143 -5.80 -5.90 10.48
N GLU A 144 -5.01 -5.79 11.54
CA GLU A 144 -5.40 -5.04 12.73
C GLU A 144 -5.03 -3.57 12.55
N ILE A 145 -5.96 -2.67 12.84
CA ILE A 145 -5.67 -1.23 12.86
C ILE A 145 -5.37 -0.82 14.29
N ARG A 146 -4.18 -0.24 14.52
CA ARG A 146 -3.76 0.32 15.81
C ARG A 146 -3.04 1.65 15.60
N HIS A 147 -3.54 2.71 16.23
CA HIS A 147 -3.02 4.08 16.03
C HIS A 147 -2.95 4.47 14.55
N HIS A 148 -4.01 4.18 13.79
CA HIS A 148 -4.10 4.37 12.34
C HIS A 148 -3.27 3.43 11.47
N HIS A 149 -2.23 2.81 12.01
CA HIS A 149 -1.39 1.87 11.28
C HIS A 149 -2.07 0.50 11.10
N LEU A 150 -1.83 -0.13 9.95
CA LEU A 150 -2.34 -1.46 9.64
C LEU A 150 -1.23 -2.48 9.87
N TYR A 151 -1.51 -3.50 10.67
CA TYR A 151 -0.61 -4.63 10.91
C TYR A 151 -1.24 -5.90 10.40
N TRP A 152 -0.53 -6.63 9.53
CA TRP A 152 -1.01 -7.89 9.00
C TRP A 152 -1.24 -8.92 10.11
N LEU A 153 -2.41 -9.57 10.09
CA LEU A 153 -2.75 -10.65 11.01
C LEU A 153 -2.70 -12.02 10.33
N LYS A 154 -3.31 -12.12 9.14
CA LYS A 154 -3.42 -13.40 8.43
C LYS A 154 -3.80 -13.20 6.96
N THR A 155 -3.46 -14.21 6.17
CA THR A 155 -3.90 -14.38 4.79
C THR A 155 -4.65 -15.71 4.67
N GLN A 156 -5.77 -15.72 3.96
CA GLN A 156 -6.60 -16.90 3.75
C GLN A 156 -6.95 -17.04 2.28
N PHE A 157 -6.86 -18.25 1.75
CA PHE A 157 -7.25 -18.58 0.38
C PHE A 157 -8.51 -19.43 0.40
N TYR A 158 -9.40 -19.18 -0.56
CA TYR A 158 -10.65 -19.91 -0.73
C TYR A 158 -10.82 -20.35 -2.18
N ILE A 159 -11.34 -21.56 -2.35
CA ILE A 159 -11.72 -22.13 -3.64
C ILE A 159 -13.20 -22.49 -3.57
N ALA A 160 -14.01 -21.93 -4.46
CA ALA A 160 -15.46 -22.11 -4.46
C ALA A 160 -16.10 -21.90 -3.06
N GLY A 161 -15.61 -20.88 -2.34
CA GLY A 161 -16.08 -20.51 -1.01
C GLY A 161 -15.53 -21.35 0.16
N LYS A 162 -14.74 -22.40 -0.09
CA LYS A 162 -14.14 -23.23 0.95
C LYS A 162 -12.70 -22.81 1.23
N PRO A 163 -12.29 -22.64 2.50
CA PRO A 163 -10.91 -22.31 2.82
C PRO A 163 -9.99 -23.48 2.46
N VAL A 164 -8.82 -23.14 1.91
CA VAL A 164 -7.74 -24.10 1.61
C VAL A 164 -6.43 -23.59 2.20
N PRO A 165 -5.42 -24.46 2.40
CA PRO A 165 -4.09 -24.00 2.77
C PRO A 165 -3.57 -22.95 1.78
N LEU A 166 -2.95 -21.89 2.29
CA LEU A 166 -2.56 -20.74 1.49
C LEU A 166 -1.61 -21.13 0.35
N VAL A 167 -0.59 -21.93 0.65
CA VAL A 167 0.41 -22.37 -0.34
C VAL A 167 -0.26 -23.15 -1.48
N ASP A 168 -1.11 -24.11 -1.14
CA ASP A 168 -1.83 -24.91 -2.13
C ASP A 168 -2.72 -24.04 -3.02
N GLY A 169 -3.47 -23.10 -2.42
CA GLY A 169 -4.31 -22.17 -3.16
C GLY A 169 -3.51 -21.25 -4.09
N LEU A 170 -2.36 -20.76 -3.64
CA LEU A 170 -1.46 -19.94 -4.46
C LEU A 170 -0.85 -20.72 -5.62
N MET A 171 -0.41 -21.97 -5.38
CA MET A 171 0.11 -22.83 -6.45
C MET A 171 -0.97 -23.17 -7.50
N MET A 172 -2.21 -23.39 -7.06
CA MET A 172 -3.32 -23.59 -7.99
C MET A 172 -3.62 -22.33 -8.81
N LEU A 173 -3.64 -21.17 -8.16
CA LEU A 173 -3.81 -19.89 -8.86
C LEU A 173 -2.69 -19.67 -9.89
N GLU A 174 -1.43 -19.91 -9.53
CA GLU A 174 -0.27 -19.77 -10.42
C GLU A 174 -0.41 -20.67 -11.66
N ARG A 175 -0.66 -21.97 -11.45
CA ARG A 175 -0.85 -22.93 -12.55
C ARG A 175 -2.00 -22.52 -13.47
N ASP A 176 -3.15 -22.17 -12.90
CA ASP A 176 -4.33 -21.85 -13.71
C ASP A 176 -4.12 -20.52 -14.45
N LEU A 177 -3.40 -19.57 -13.87
CA LEU A 177 -2.96 -18.34 -14.54
C LEU A 177 -2.02 -18.66 -15.72
N GLU A 178 -0.99 -19.48 -15.53
CA GLU A 178 -0.05 -19.89 -16.57
C GLU A 178 -0.73 -20.57 -17.77
N GLU A 179 -1.80 -21.34 -17.53
CA GLU A 179 -2.59 -21.98 -18.57
C GLU A 179 -3.42 -20.98 -19.39
N HIS A 180 -3.91 -19.92 -18.75
CA HIS A 180 -4.86 -18.98 -19.34
C HIS A 180 -4.24 -17.69 -19.88
N THR A 181 -2.96 -17.43 -19.61
CA THR A 181 -2.30 -16.17 -19.97
C THR A 181 -0.95 -16.40 -20.65
N LEU A 182 -0.87 -16.06 -21.93
CA LEU A 182 0.35 -16.22 -22.74
C LEU A 182 1.53 -15.35 -22.24
N TRP A 183 1.24 -14.28 -21.51
CA TRP A 183 2.22 -13.33 -20.96
C TRP A 183 2.89 -13.83 -19.67
N LEU A 184 2.33 -14.86 -19.03
CA LEU A 184 2.92 -15.57 -17.88
C LEU A 184 3.87 -16.70 -18.29
N LYS A 185 3.72 -17.23 -19.51
CA LYS A 185 4.55 -18.31 -20.10
C LYS A 185 6.03 -17.95 -20.32
N GLY A 186 6.52 -16.87 -19.73
CA GLY A 186 7.90 -16.38 -19.85
C GLY A 186 8.61 -16.08 -18.53
N SER A 187 8.05 -16.45 -17.37
CA SER A 187 8.69 -16.29 -16.04
C SER A 187 9.07 -14.86 -15.64
N ILE A 188 8.35 -13.84 -16.12
CA ILE A 188 8.60 -12.43 -15.76
C ILE A 188 7.95 -12.05 -14.42
N LEU A 189 6.85 -12.70 -14.04
CA LEU A 189 6.07 -12.38 -12.85
C LEU A 189 5.95 -13.61 -11.95
N HIS A 190 6.09 -13.42 -10.64
CA HIS A 190 5.98 -14.43 -9.61
C HIS A 190 4.59 -14.42 -8.97
N ILE A 191 4.21 -15.51 -8.28
CA ILE A 191 2.92 -15.58 -7.58
C ILE A 191 2.64 -14.42 -6.62
N LYS A 192 3.70 -13.86 -6.00
CA LYS A 192 3.60 -12.67 -5.13
C LYS A 192 3.12 -11.43 -5.88
N ASP A 193 3.39 -11.34 -7.18
CA ASP A 193 2.99 -10.22 -8.04
C ASP A 193 1.51 -10.28 -8.42
N PHE A 194 0.83 -11.41 -8.18
CA PHE A 194 -0.60 -11.58 -8.45
C PHE A 194 -1.48 -11.45 -7.21
N THR A 195 -0.90 -11.25 -6.02
CA THR A 195 -1.60 -11.29 -4.71
C THR A 195 -1.39 -10.02 -3.91
#